data_AF-A0A7W5ZUN1-F1
#
_entry.id   AF-A0A7W5ZUN1-F1
#
_cell.length_a   1.000
_cell.length_b   1.000
_cell.length_c   1.000
_cell.angle_alpha   90.00
_cell.angle_beta   90.00
_cell.angle_gamma   90.00
#
_symmetry.space_group_name_H-M   'P 1'
#
loop_
_entity.id
_entity.type
_entity.pdbx_description
1 polymer ?
#
loop_
_entity_poly.entity_id
_entity_poly.type
_entity_poly.pdbx_seq_one_letter_code
_entity_poly.pdbx_strand_id
1 'polypeptide(L)' 'MSGLDWNAEATLHERDDAGSELQYNFNVVKKAPLRELVALVATMTADERARLIIDIAGGKSLNVGEIVALAKSEGMA' A
#
# COMPACT_ATOMS: atom_id res chain seq x y z
N MET A 1 -5.11 -14.12 -11.35
CA MET A 1 -3.74 -13.95 -10.86
C MET A 1 -3.24 -12.64 -11.41
N SER A 2 -3.24 -11.60 -10.59
CA SER A 2 -2.73 -10.29 -10.97
C SER A 2 -1.30 -10.46 -11.46
N GLY A 3 -0.98 -10.00 -12.67
CA GLY A 3 0.38 -10.04 -13.25
C GLY A 3 1.37 -9.10 -12.55
N LEU A 4 1.20 -8.92 -11.25
CA LEU A 4 2.05 -8.14 -10.37
C LEU A 4 3.22 -9.01 -9.93
N ASP A 5 4.42 -8.45 -10.00
CA ASP A 5 5.59 -9.09 -9.41
C ASP A 5 5.56 -8.88 -7.89
N TRP A 6 5.28 -9.96 -7.18
CA TRP A 6 5.19 -9.98 -5.71
C TRP A 6 6.52 -9.74 -5.00
N ASN A 7 7.63 -9.98 -5.70
CA ASN A 7 8.97 -9.76 -5.19
C ASN A 7 9.54 -8.40 -5.62
N ALA A 8 8.83 -7.65 -6.47
CA ALA A 8 9.25 -6.32 -6.85
C ALA A 8 9.32 -5.40 -5.62
N GLU A 9 10.34 -4.54 -5.62
CA GLU A 9 10.48 -3.51 -4.62
C GLU A 9 9.29 -2.55 -4.70
N ALA A 10 8.70 -2.28 -3.54
CA ALA A 10 7.59 -1.37 -3.39
C ALA A 10 7.81 -0.46 -2.17
N THR A 11 7.11 0.66 -2.16
CA THR A 11 7.16 1.67 -1.10
C THR A 11 5.77 1.85 -0.52
N LEU A 12 5.64 1.71 0.79
CA LEU A 12 4.45 2.05 1.54
C LEU A 12 4.52 3.54 1.89
N HIS A 13 3.50 4.27 1.45
CA HIS A 13 3.29 5.67 1.74
C HIS A 13 2.09 5.82 2.67
N GLU A 14 2.20 6.74 3.62
CA GLU A 14 1.07 7.23 4.41
C GLU A 14 0.75 8.64 3.96
N ARG A 15 -0.53 8.88 3.68
CA ARG A 15 -1.02 10.23 3.39
C ARG A 15 -1.10 11.02 4.69
N ASP A 16 -0.28 12.06 4.76
CA ASP A 16 -0.30 13.03 5.83
C ASP A 16 -1.34 14.11 5.51
N ASP A 17 -2.49 14.00 6.17
CA ASP A 17 -3.59 14.96 6.07
C ASP A 17 -3.39 16.20 6.97
N ALA A 18 -2.22 16.36 7.61
CA ALA A 18 -1.89 17.55 8.40
C ALA A 18 -1.29 18.71 7.56
N GLY A 19 -1.00 18.48 6.28
CA GLY A 19 -0.46 19.48 5.35
C GLY A 19 -1.53 20.36 4.68
N SER A 20 -1.15 21.58 4.27
CA SER A 20 -2.02 22.52 3.54
C SER A 20 -2.75 21.86 2.35
N GLU A 21 -4.02 22.23 2.14
CA GLU A 21 -4.98 21.69 1.15
C GLU A 21 -4.49 21.57 -0.31
N LEU A 22 -3.32 22.12 -0.63
CA LEU A 22 -2.74 22.19 -1.97
C LEU A 22 -1.66 21.12 -2.24
N GLN A 23 -1.17 20.39 -1.22
CA GLN A 23 -0.15 19.34 -1.39
C GLN A 23 -0.45 18.17 -0.46
N TYR A 24 -0.90 17.04 -1.01
CA TYR A 24 -0.89 15.78 -0.27
C TYR A 24 0.56 15.39 0.00
N ASN A 25 0.97 15.47 1.26
CA ASN A 25 2.28 14.96 1.67
C ASN A 25 2.17 13.45 1.85
N PHE A 26 3.00 12.70 1.13
CA PHE A 26 3.12 11.27 1.30
C PHE A 26 4.41 10.97 2.05
N ASN A 27 4.27 10.51 3.29
CA ASN A 27 5.40 10.08 4.09
C ASN A 27 5.74 8.63 3.73
N VAL A 28 7.02 8.37 3.43
CA VAL A 28 7.50 7.01 3.22
C VAL A 28 7.54 6.29 4.57
N VAL A 29 6.68 5.30 4.75
CA VAL A 29 6.61 4.50 5.98
C VAL A 29 7.61 3.35 5.91
N LYS A 30 7.64 2.62 4.79
CA LYS A 30 8.46 1.41 4.64
C LYS A 30 8.75 1.11 3.17
N LYS A 31 9.92 0.55 2.88
CA LYS A 31 10.25 -0.07 1.59
C LYS A 31 10.50 -1.55 1.78
N ALA A 32 9.82 -2.38 1.00
CA ALA A 32 9.92 -3.83 1.06
C ALA A 32 9.32 -4.45 -0.22
N PRO A 33 9.52 -5.75 -0.48
CA PRO A 33 8.79 -6.46 -1.52
C PRO A 33 7.27 -6.27 -1.39
N LEU A 34 6.58 -6.17 -2.52
CA LEU A 34 5.11 -5.96 -2.57
C LEU A 34 4.36 -6.93 -1.65
N ARG A 35 4.76 -8.20 -1.62
CA ARG A 35 4.14 -9.23 -0.77
C ARG A 35 4.17 -8.87 0.71
N GLU A 36 5.30 -8.37 1.20
CA GLU A 36 5.46 -8.01 2.60
C GLU A 36 4.61 -6.79 2.96
N LEU A 37 4.53 -5.81 2.06
CA LEU A 37 3.72 -4.62 2.29
C LEU A 37 2.23 -4.93 2.28
N VAL A 38 1.76 -5.77 1.34
CA VAL A 38 0.36 -6.20 1.28
C VAL A 38 -0.03 -7.00 2.53
N ALA A 39 0.82 -7.94 2.96
CA ALA A 39 0.59 -8.69 4.19
C ALA A 39 0.56 -7.77 5.42
N LEU A 40 1.47 -6.80 5.51
CA LEU A 40 1.49 -5.81 6.59
C LEU A 40 0.18 -5.02 6.65
N VAL A 41 -0.25 -4.44 5.54
CA VAL A 41 -1.49 -3.66 5.46
C VAL A 41 -2.73 -4.51 5.75
N ALA A 42 -2.72 -5.79 5.37
CA ALA A 42 -3.80 -6.73 5.69
C ALA A 42 -3.94 -6.99 7.20
N THR A 43 -2.85 -6.91 7.97
CA THR A 43 -2.88 -7.05 9.43
C THR A 43 -3.31 -5.80 10.20
N MET A 44 -3.30 -4.63 9.54
CA MET A 44 -3.70 -3.35 10.15
C MET A 44 -5.22 -3.22 10.25
N THR A 45 -5.70 -2.44 11.22
CA THR A 45 -7.13 -2.11 11.32
C THR A 45 -7.56 -1.19 10.16
N ALA A 46 -8.87 -1.10 9.91
CA ALA A 46 -9.41 -0.28 8.82
C ALA A 46 -9.05 1.21 8.94
N ASP A 47 -8.91 1.72 10.16
CA ASP A 47 -8.56 3.11 10.44
C ASP A 47 -7.08 3.40 10.10
N GLU A 48 -6.16 2.56 10.59
CA GLU A 48 -4.72 2.69 10.35
C GLU A 48 -4.38 2.63 8.85
N ARG A 49 -5.04 1.72 8.11
CA ARG A 49 -4.77 1.56 6.67
C ARG A 49 -5.51 2.53 5.77
N ALA A 50 -6.46 3.32 6.29
CA ALA A 50 -7.32 4.20 5.48
C ALA A 50 -6.51 5.21 4.64
N ARG A 51 -5.30 5.57 5.09
CA ARG A 51 -4.42 6.56 4.48
C ARG A 51 -3.20 5.95 3.81
N LEU A 52 -3.12 4.62 3.72
CA LEU A 52 -1.97 3.91 3.17
C LEU A 52 -2.11 3.67 1.66
N ILE A 53 -0.99 3.83 0.97
CA ILE A 53 -0.82 3.57 -0.47
C ILE A 53 0.47 2.79 -0.68
N ILE A 54 0.46 1.80 -1.57
CA ILE A 54 1.67 1.08 -1.98
C ILE A 54 2.04 1.51 -3.40
N ASP A 55 3.21 2.10 -3.58
CA ASP A 55 3.82 2.36 -4.88
C ASP A 55 4.75 1.22 -5.27
N ILE A 56 4.50 0.62 -6.43
CA ILE A 56 5.26 -0.50 -6.97
C ILE A 56 6.23 0.02 -8.03
N ALA A 57 7.48 -0.47 -7.98
CA ALA A 57 8.44 -0.20 -9.04
C ALA A 57 7.86 -0.58 -10.42
N GLY A 58 7.78 0.39 -11.32
CA GLY A 58 7.07 0.25 -12.61
C GLY A 58 5.91 1.24 -12.78
N GLY A 59 5.66 2.11 -11.80
CA GLY A 59 4.74 3.25 -11.92
C GLY A 59 3.29 2.92 -11.60
N LYS A 60 3.03 1.79 -10.93
CA LYS A 60 1.69 1.41 -10.47
C LYS A 60 1.58 1.64 -8.97
N SER A 61 0.56 2.37 -8.55
CA SER A 61 0.17 2.52 -7.15
C SER A 61 -1.10 1.72 -6.85
N LEU A 62 -1.19 1.22 -5.62
CA LEU A 62 -2.36 0.53 -5.08
C LEU A 62 -2.87 1.31 -3.88
N ASN A 63 -4.16 1.67 -3.90
CA ASN A 63 -4.83 2.22 -2.73
C ASN A 63 -5.25 1.12 -1.75
N VAL A 64 -5.64 1.49 -0.53
CA VAL A 64 -6.10 0.56 0.52
C VAL A 64 -7.17 -0.44 0.05
N GLY A 65 -8.13 -0.01 -0.78
CA GLY A 65 -9.19 -0.88 -1.28
C GLY A 65 -8.64 -1.96 -2.21
N GLU A 66 -7.72 -1.58 -3.10
CA GLU A 66 -7.01 -2.51 -3.98
C GLU A 66 -6.10 -3.44 -3.20
N ILE A 67 -5.38 -2.95 -2.19
CA ILE A 67 -4.49 -3.76 -1.34
C ILE A 67 -5.28 -4.85 -0.61
N VAL A 68 -6.42 -4.50 0.00
CA VAL A 68 -7.26 -5.47 0.71
C VAL A 68 -7.91 -6.46 -0.25
N ALA A 69 -8.39 -6.01 -1.41
CA ALA A 69 -8.93 -6.89 -2.43
C ALA A 69 -7.86 -7.86 -2.95
N LEU A 70 -6.62 -7.37 -3.14
CA LEU A 70 -5.49 -8.17 -3.58
C LEU A 70 -5.07 -9.19 -2.50
N ALA A 71 -4.97 -8.78 -1.24
CA ALA A 71 -4.70 -9.66 -0.11
C ALA A 71 -5.72 -10.80 -0.03
N LYS A 72 -7.02 -10.47 -0.16
CA LYS A 72 -8.11 -11.44 -0.16
C LYS A 72 -8.04 -12.40 -1.35
N SER A 73 -7.71 -11.89 -2.55
CA SER A 73 -7.58 -12.71 -3.76
C SER A 73 -6.45 -13.74 -3.66
N GLU A 74 -5.41 -13.45 -2.87
CA GLU A 74 -4.25 -14.33 -2.70
C GLU A 74 -4.31 -15.17 -1.41
N GLY A 75 -5.40 -15.07 -0.63
CA GLY A 75 -5.59 -15.82 0.61
C GLY A 75 -4.72 -15.34 1.77
N MET A 76 -4.34 -14.06 1.79
CA MET A 76 -3.52 -13.44 2.85
C MET A 76 -4.36 -12.75 3.94
N ALA A 77 -5.69 -12.78 3.84
CA ALA A 77 -6.65 -12.13 4.75
C ALA A 77 -7.83 -13.05 5.07
#